data_AF-A0A933U4J0-F1
#
_entry.id   AF-A0A933U4J0-F1
#
_cell.length_a   1.000
_cell.length_b   1.000
_cell.length_c   1.000
_cell.angle_alpha   90.00
_cell.angle_beta   90.00
_cell.angle_gamma   90.00
#
_symmetry.space_group_name_H-M   'P 1'
#
loop_
_entity.id
_entity.type
_entity.pdbx_description
1 polymer ?
#
loop_
_entity_poly.entity_id
_entity_poly.type
_entity_poly.pdbx_seq_one_letter_code
_entity_poly.pdbx_strand_id
1 'polypeptide(L)'
;MRSTHATILAVLLLALPAPAQQRKGVFDAAMVIADKHHVFHELGDFDGDGFVDAIGFWPEVLASTSQSGLLACWFNDGLGKLELGYDLPMLITGSALQTTYRAHGVGDFDQDGLSDFVYAAGNQLRVFLSRGRTAPVTCSAALGSTQAHALAVGDFDSDGVLEIAVVGSSKLEVFRWDQALLAPILTASRASTTSTEIAMLAARFDADTTLDFAVAIGTSVELFSFATGTIQSLGAYSVPANPPMMSAGDIDGDGDDDIVDFGMTAYSVLRRTGPQTWQLEAPVTGGPATNFADVDGDGDLDGVCCGGGGGRVTVYNQNVSYFRIAHNDGTGRFQPAIEIPGVGSEHIAGVADLEHDGDLDFVGGRCVYYPPSPVTSDVFPRAADAMQEPRTVADVDRDGDPDFLATLGAQMANLGNGATTAWSNAVPAPPAGGAWTGLGYRGDFDGDGSMDLLVGLVLGGNTTLEFLANCGGGSFEHRGQAMSAVPGSLDPREALVLDFDADGDLDCVTQPQNYLYGSDVYANDGAAHFTYLTTIADRVLTLVDVDGDADLDAFVTRGNDFSSLWLTLNLGGGAYAAPVVVSNQ
;
A
#
# COMPACT_ATOMS: atom_id res chain seq x y z
N MET A 1 16.39 42.50 -47.78
CA MET A 1 17.63 42.70 -46.99
C MET A 1 17.23 42.91 -45.54
N ARG A 2 17.63 41.99 -44.65
CA ARG A 2 17.95 42.10 -43.19
C ARG A 2 17.01 42.95 -42.32
N SER A 3 16.20 42.32 -41.46
CA SER A 3 16.47 42.01 -40.04
C SER A 3 16.82 43.21 -39.17
N THR A 4 16.10 43.40 -38.06
CA THR A 4 16.65 43.78 -36.75
C THR A 4 15.57 43.66 -35.66
N HIS A 5 15.96 42.97 -34.60
CA HIS A 5 15.25 42.74 -33.34
C HIS A 5 15.10 44.02 -32.52
N ALA A 6 14.05 44.10 -31.70
CA ALA A 6 13.99 44.98 -30.53
C ALA A 6 13.65 44.15 -29.30
N THR A 7 14.68 44.02 -28.47
CA THR A 7 14.80 43.39 -27.17
C THR A 7 13.88 44.04 -26.15
N ILE A 8 13.12 43.26 -25.36
CA ILE A 8 12.57 43.72 -24.08
C ILE A 8 13.42 43.13 -22.96
N LEU A 9 13.85 44.05 -22.11
CA LEU A 9 14.90 43.98 -21.11
C LEU A 9 14.42 43.20 -19.87
N ALA A 10 15.06 42.06 -19.59
CA ALA A 10 14.97 41.39 -18.30
C ALA A 10 15.67 42.24 -17.23
N VAL A 11 14.95 42.56 -16.15
CA VAL A 11 15.54 43.14 -14.95
C VAL A 11 16.19 42.01 -14.16
N LEU A 12 17.53 42.03 -14.17
CA LEU A 12 18.40 41.18 -13.37
C LEU A 12 18.36 41.68 -11.91
N LEU A 13 17.57 41.05 -11.04
CA LEU A 13 17.86 41.07 -9.60
C LEU A 13 18.84 39.95 -9.31
N LEU A 14 20.09 40.34 -9.01
CA LEU A 14 21.11 39.49 -8.41
C LEU A 14 20.61 39.03 -7.03
N ALA A 15 20.01 37.85 -6.97
CA ALA A 15 20.00 37.06 -5.74
C ALA A 15 21.44 36.53 -5.56
N LEU A 16 22.05 36.88 -4.43
CA LEU A 16 23.29 36.29 -3.94
C LEU A 16 23.13 34.76 -3.89
N PRO A 17 24.20 33.96 -4.08
CA PRO A 17 24.08 32.52 -3.88
C PRO A 17 23.73 32.30 -2.42
N ALA A 18 22.51 31.84 -2.17
CA ALA A 18 22.22 31.15 -0.93
C ALA A 18 23.22 29.99 -0.83
N PRO A 19 23.80 29.70 0.35
CA PRO A 19 24.49 28.43 0.52
C PRO A 19 23.53 27.32 0.07
N ALA A 20 24.06 26.37 -0.69
CA ALA A 20 23.34 25.16 -1.07
C ALA A 20 22.85 24.49 0.22
N GLN A 21 21.62 24.79 0.60
CA GLN A 21 20.84 23.96 1.49
C GLN A 21 20.19 22.96 0.53
N GLN A 22 20.88 21.82 0.37
CA GLN A 22 20.35 20.63 -0.28
C GLN A 22 18.95 20.40 0.26
N ARG A 23 18.03 20.17 -0.68
CA ARG A 23 16.62 19.89 -0.43
C ARG A 23 16.54 18.65 0.46
N LYS A 24 15.78 18.71 1.55
CA LYS A 24 15.26 17.52 2.23
C LYS A 24 14.19 16.93 1.32
N GLY A 25 14.51 15.86 0.61
CA GLY A 25 13.53 15.00 -0.07
C GLY A 25 13.22 13.86 0.89
N VAL A 26 11.95 13.70 1.27
CA VAL A 26 11.58 12.85 2.42
C VAL A 26 11.47 11.37 2.03
N PHE A 27 11.68 11.00 0.76
CA PHE A 27 11.86 9.60 0.38
C PHE A 27 12.82 9.35 -0.78
N ASP A 28 14.12 9.41 -0.51
CA ASP A 28 15.12 8.73 -1.34
C ASP A 28 15.23 7.21 -1.00
N ALA A 29 14.24 6.65 -0.28
CA ALA A 29 14.21 5.25 0.14
C ALA A 29 12.78 4.71 0.27
N ALA A 30 12.61 3.41 0.00
CA ALA A 30 11.32 2.73 0.09
C ALA A 30 10.71 2.85 1.49
N MET A 31 9.52 3.45 1.58
CA MET A 31 8.70 3.49 2.81
C MET A 31 8.02 2.13 3.03
N VAL A 32 7.98 1.64 4.27
CA VAL A 32 7.23 0.43 4.65
C VAL A 32 6.21 0.76 5.72
N ILE A 33 4.92 0.55 5.45
CA ILE A 33 3.88 0.74 6.47
C ILE A 33 3.82 -0.48 7.40
N ALA A 34 3.80 -0.22 8.71
CA ALA A 34 4.12 -1.20 9.74
C ALA A 34 3.03 -2.26 10.01
N ASP A 35 1.76 -1.96 9.75
CA ASP A 35 0.66 -2.88 10.02
C ASP A 35 -0.05 -3.43 8.78
N LYS A 36 -0.94 -4.40 9.02
CA LYS A 36 -1.60 -5.14 7.97
C LYS A 36 -2.77 -4.39 7.32
N HIS A 37 -3.35 -3.39 7.99
CA HIS A 37 -4.53 -2.65 7.53
C HIS A 37 -4.16 -1.49 6.62
N HIS A 38 -2.91 -1.06 6.68
CA HIS A 38 -2.38 0.01 5.86
C HIS A 38 -1.64 -0.53 4.62
N VAL A 39 -2.42 -0.96 3.63
CA VAL A 39 -1.95 -1.44 2.32
C VAL A 39 -2.55 -0.56 1.24
N PHE A 40 -1.70 -0.04 0.34
CA PHE A 40 -2.12 0.75 -0.81
C PHE A 40 -2.74 -0.14 -1.87
N HIS A 41 -3.91 0.28 -2.33
CA HIS A 41 -4.70 -0.39 -3.36
C HIS A 41 -4.82 0.47 -4.61
N GLU A 42 -5.09 1.76 -4.45
CA GLU A 42 -5.28 2.70 -5.56
C GLU A 42 -4.67 4.05 -5.23
N LEU A 43 -4.44 4.85 -6.27
CA LEU A 43 -3.93 6.22 -6.18
C LEU A 43 -4.97 7.21 -6.75
N GLY A 44 -4.99 8.43 -6.23
CA GLY A 44 -5.88 9.51 -6.71
C GLY A 44 -5.62 10.80 -5.94
N ASP A 45 -6.10 11.94 -6.42
CA ASP A 45 -6.10 13.20 -5.65
C ASP A 45 -7.42 13.27 -4.87
N PHE A 46 -7.41 12.79 -3.62
CA PHE A 46 -8.63 12.67 -2.82
C PHE A 46 -8.95 13.95 -2.06
N ASP A 47 -7.96 14.84 -1.87
CA ASP A 47 -8.13 16.07 -1.12
C ASP A 47 -8.12 17.38 -1.94
N GLY A 48 -7.76 17.29 -3.22
CA GLY A 48 -7.82 18.37 -4.20
C GLY A 48 -6.64 19.33 -4.11
N ASP A 49 -5.53 18.96 -3.46
CA ASP A 49 -4.33 19.78 -3.36
C ASP A 49 -3.39 19.66 -4.58
N GLY A 50 -3.70 18.73 -5.50
CA GLY A 50 -2.98 18.50 -6.74
C GLY A 50 -1.84 17.48 -6.61
N PHE A 51 -1.65 16.87 -5.45
CA PHE A 51 -0.73 15.76 -5.25
C PHE A 51 -1.48 14.43 -5.27
N VAL A 52 -0.81 13.39 -5.76
CA VAL A 52 -1.40 12.04 -5.82
C VAL A 52 -1.30 11.40 -4.44
N ASP A 53 -2.46 11.11 -3.86
CA ASP A 53 -2.67 10.41 -2.60
C ASP A 53 -2.81 8.90 -2.82
N ALA A 54 -2.90 8.16 -1.71
CA ALA A 54 -3.12 6.71 -1.73
C ALA A 54 -4.34 6.31 -0.90
N ILE A 55 -5.06 5.27 -1.36
CA ILE A 55 -6.16 4.67 -0.61
C ILE A 55 -5.96 3.16 -0.47
N GLY A 56 -6.44 2.64 0.65
CA GLY A 56 -6.24 1.27 1.08
C GLY A 56 -7.50 0.69 1.68
N PHE A 57 -7.80 -0.56 1.32
CA PHE A 57 -8.98 -1.25 1.81
C PHE A 57 -8.60 -2.62 2.35
N TRP A 58 -9.01 -2.90 3.59
CA TRP A 58 -8.78 -4.19 4.23
C TRP A 58 -10.09 -4.85 4.67
N PRO A 59 -10.64 -5.78 3.87
CA PRO A 59 -11.82 -6.52 4.25
C PRO A 59 -11.51 -7.62 5.27
N GLU A 60 -12.31 -7.70 6.34
CA GLU A 60 -12.38 -8.80 7.27
C GLU A 60 -13.66 -9.62 7.04
N VAL A 61 -13.49 -10.90 6.68
CA VAL A 61 -14.62 -11.80 6.45
C VAL A 61 -15.17 -12.24 7.81
N LEU A 62 -16.32 -11.70 8.20
CA LEU A 62 -17.00 -12.06 9.44
C LEU A 62 -17.98 -13.24 9.28
N ALA A 63 -18.59 -13.40 8.10
CA ALA A 63 -19.50 -14.52 7.77
C ALA A 63 -19.71 -14.66 6.24
N SER A 64 -20.41 -15.71 5.79
CA SER A 64 -20.72 -15.92 4.35
C SER A 64 -21.62 -14.85 3.70
N THR A 65 -22.33 -14.06 4.52
CA THR A 65 -23.29 -13.04 4.06
C THR A 65 -22.97 -11.61 4.52
N SER A 66 -21.87 -11.40 5.24
CA SER A 66 -21.42 -10.08 5.70
C SER A 66 -19.91 -10.02 5.87
N GLN A 67 -19.31 -8.92 5.42
CA GLN A 67 -17.89 -8.62 5.50
C GLN A 67 -17.74 -7.24 6.15
N SER A 68 -16.95 -7.12 7.20
CA SER A 68 -16.48 -5.82 7.66
C SER A 68 -15.20 -5.46 6.91
N GLY A 69 -14.74 -4.23 7.02
CA GLY A 69 -13.42 -3.86 6.55
C GLY A 69 -13.04 -2.46 7.01
N LEU A 70 -11.81 -2.08 6.73
CA LEU A 70 -11.28 -0.75 7.00
C LEU A 70 -10.92 -0.09 5.67
N LEU A 71 -11.33 1.16 5.51
CA LEU A 71 -10.93 2.02 4.40
C LEU A 71 -10.06 3.15 4.97
N ALA A 72 -8.80 3.18 4.56
CA ALA A 72 -7.84 4.19 4.98
C ALA A 72 -7.35 5.00 3.77
N CYS A 73 -7.17 6.30 3.97
CA CYS A 73 -6.64 7.23 2.96
C CYS A 73 -5.41 7.94 3.51
N TRP A 74 -4.37 8.07 2.70
CA TRP A 74 -3.13 8.77 3.02
C TRP A 74 -2.92 9.93 2.06
N PHE A 75 -2.73 11.13 2.60
CA PHE A 75 -2.48 12.33 1.83
C PHE A 75 -0.99 12.53 1.55
N ASN A 76 -0.65 12.86 0.32
CA ASN A 76 0.71 13.20 -0.09
C ASN A 76 0.96 14.70 0.08
N ASP A 77 2.07 15.08 0.72
CA ASP A 77 2.43 16.48 0.91
C ASP A 77 3.18 17.12 -0.28
N GLY A 78 3.39 16.36 -1.36
CA GLY A 78 4.12 16.79 -2.54
C GLY A 78 5.65 16.82 -2.38
N LEU A 79 6.16 16.38 -1.22
CA LEU A 79 7.57 16.17 -0.93
C LEU A 79 7.90 14.69 -0.74
N GLY A 80 6.95 13.82 -1.14
CA GLY A 80 6.97 12.38 -0.99
C GLY A 80 6.25 11.87 0.26
N LYS A 81 5.96 12.71 1.27
CA LYS A 81 5.42 12.24 2.55
C LYS A 81 3.95 11.84 2.44
N LEU A 82 3.63 10.58 2.79
CA LEU A 82 2.25 10.12 2.97
C LEU A 82 1.83 10.18 4.44
N GLU A 83 0.79 10.95 4.75
CA GLU A 83 0.20 11.09 6.09
C GLU A 83 -1.19 10.45 6.14
N LEU A 84 -1.48 9.65 7.17
CA LEU A 84 -2.82 9.07 7.35
C LEU A 84 -3.86 10.18 7.57
N GLY A 85 -4.84 10.26 6.67
CA GLY A 85 -5.91 11.26 6.67
C GLY A 85 -7.14 10.82 7.45
N TYR A 86 -7.70 9.67 7.08
CA TYR A 86 -8.82 9.05 7.78
C TYR A 86 -8.75 7.53 7.67
N ASP A 87 -9.33 6.84 8.66
CA ASP A 87 -9.55 5.40 8.67
C ASP A 87 -11.00 5.13 9.09
N LEU A 88 -11.73 4.35 8.29
CA LEU A 88 -13.18 4.21 8.38
C LEU A 88 -13.60 2.74 8.43
N PRO A 89 -14.30 2.31 9.49
CA PRO A 89 -14.91 1.00 9.53
C PRO A 89 -16.07 0.94 8.54
N MET A 90 -16.08 -0.10 7.71
CA MET A 90 -17.09 -0.33 6.69
C MET A 90 -17.79 -1.67 6.91
N LEU A 91 -19.11 -1.68 6.72
CA LEU A 91 -19.91 -2.92 6.70
C LEU A 91 -20.43 -3.19 5.29
N ILE A 92 -19.96 -4.29 4.69
CA ILE A 92 -20.40 -4.81 3.40
C ILE A 92 -21.36 -5.99 3.63
N THR A 93 -22.57 -5.87 3.11
CA THR A 93 -23.64 -6.88 3.30
C THR A 93 -24.04 -7.48 1.96
N GLY A 94 -24.05 -8.80 1.81
CA GLY A 94 -24.41 -9.44 0.54
C GLY A 94 -24.17 -10.94 0.55
N SER A 95 -24.78 -11.69 -0.38
CA SER A 95 -24.58 -13.13 -0.46
C SER A 95 -23.24 -13.49 -1.13
N ALA A 96 -22.56 -14.54 -0.65
CA ALA A 96 -21.37 -15.15 -1.27
C ALA A 96 -20.10 -14.27 -1.26
N LEU A 97 -19.82 -13.61 -0.14
CA LEU A 97 -18.60 -12.80 0.08
C LEU A 97 -17.32 -13.63 0.32
N GLN A 98 -17.38 -14.96 0.15
CA GLN A 98 -16.29 -15.88 0.53
C GLN A 98 -15.24 -16.13 -0.56
N THR A 99 -15.30 -15.46 -1.71
CA THR A 99 -14.24 -15.50 -2.72
C THR A 99 -13.95 -14.08 -3.19
N THR A 100 -13.13 -13.39 -2.41
CA THR A 100 -12.67 -12.01 -2.57
C THR A 100 -11.81 -11.89 -3.82
N TYR A 101 -12.39 -11.46 -4.94
CA TYR A 101 -11.63 -10.84 -6.02
C TYR A 101 -12.02 -9.36 -6.02
N ARG A 102 -11.02 -8.52 -5.76
CA ARG A 102 -11.15 -7.09 -5.48
C ARG A 102 -11.37 -6.35 -6.78
N ALA A 103 -12.61 -6.24 -7.21
CA ALA A 103 -12.99 -5.29 -8.24
C ALA A 103 -13.08 -3.92 -7.55
N HIS A 104 -12.11 -3.05 -7.81
CA HIS A 104 -12.04 -1.67 -7.30
C HIS A 104 -11.49 -0.74 -8.38
N GLY A 105 -11.64 0.56 -8.17
CA GLY A 105 -11.10 1.60 -9.06
C GLY A 105 -11.31 3.00 -8.49
N VAL A 106 -10.70 3.98 -9.15
CA VAL A 106 -10.74 5.40 -8.76
C VAL A 106 -11.15 6.26 -9.96
N GLY A 107 -11.82 7.38 -9.68
CA GLY A 107 -12.17 8.39 -10.69
C GLY A 107 -13.12 9.45 -10.14
N ASP A 108 -13.17 10.63 -10.75
CA ASP A 108 -14.16 11.66 -10.39
C ASP A 108 -15.53 11.32 -11.01
N PHE A 109 -16.41 10.68 -10.24
CA PHE A 109 -17.70 10.18 -10.75
C PHE A 109 -18.78 11.26 -10.75
N ASP A 110 -18.70 12.24 -9.84
CA ASP A 110 -19.70 13.30 -9.71
C ASP A 110 -19.27 14.68 -10.24
N GLN A 111 -18.06 14.75 -10.82
CA GLN A 111 -17.46 15.90 -11.46
C GLN A 111 -17.24 17.09 -10.51
N ASP A 112 -16.90 16.81 -9.26
CA ASP A 112 -16.59 17.84 -8.27
C ASP A 112 -15.09 18.24 -8.23
N GLY A 113 -14.25 17.50 -8.98
CA GLY A 113 -12.82 17.72 -9.10
C GLY A 113 -11.98 16.94 -8.10
N LEU A 114 -12.58 16.12 -7.24
CA LEU A 114 -11.89 15.17 -6.37
C LEU A 114 -11.95 13.76 -6.96
N SER A 115 -10.92 12.96 -6.71
CA SER A 115 -10.96 11.54 -7.07
C SER A 115 -11.89 10.80 -6.12
N ASP A 116 -12.79 9.97 -6.64
CA ASP A 116 -13.66 9.09 -5.84
C ASP A 116 -13.19 7.63 -5.92
N PHE A 117 -13.74 6.76 -5.07
CA PHE A 117 -13.40 5.33 -5.03
C PHE A 117 -14.62 4.44 -5.26
N VAL A 118 -14.46 3.33 -5.99
CA VAL A 118 -15.52 2.35 -6.25
C VAL A 118 -15.07 0.93 -5.92
N TYR A 119 -16.01 0.10 -5.46
CA TYR A 119 -15.79 -1.31 -5.16
C TYR A 119 -17.01 -2.17 -5.51
N ALA A 120 -16.77 -3.38 -6.05
CA ALA A 120 -17.81 -4.37 -6.31
C ALA A 120 -17.54 -5.71 -5.62
N ALA A 121 -18.56 -6.26 -4.96
CA ALA A 121 -18.51 -7.58 -4.31
C ALA A 121 -19.85 -8.28 -4.28
N GLY A 122 -19.82 -9.60 -4.47
CA GLY A 122 -21.04 -10.40 -4.58
C GLY A 122 -21.93 -9.80 -5.68
N ASN A 123 -23.17 -9.47 -5.35
CA ASN A 123 -24.09 -8.79 -6.26
C ASN A 123 -24.24 -7.29 -6.00
N GLN A 124 -23.26 -6.65 -5.34
CA GLN A 124 -23.29 -5.23 -4.99
C GLN A 124 -22.16 -4.45 -5.65
N LEU A 125 -22.47 -3.22 -6.03
CA LEU A 125 -21.53 -2.15 -6.39
C LEU A 125 -21.67 -1.04 -5.36
N ARG A 126 -20.55 -0.46 -4.91
CA ARG A 126 -20.51 0.65 -3.96
C ARG A 126 -19.54 1.73 -4.44
N VAL A 127 -19.97 2.99 -4.34
CA VAL A 127 -19.17 4.17 -4.72
C VAL A 127 -19.02 5.08 -3.49
N PHE A 128 -17.83 5.63 -3.30
CA PHE A 128 -17.44 6.50 -2.19
C PHE A 128 -16.99 7.84 -2.77
N LEU A 129 -17.83 8.86 -2.59
CA LEU A 129 -17.62 10.21 -3.11
C LEU A 129 -16.77 11.02 -2.14
N SER A 130 -15.60 11.47 -2.58
CA SER A 130 -14.62 12.18 -1.77
C SER A 130 -15.10 13.58 -1.38
N ARG A 131 -14.55 14.12 -0.28
CA ARG A 131 -14.96 15.43 0.28
C ARG A 131 -13.79 16.20 0.86
N GLY A 132 -12.63 16.11 0.22
CA GLY A 132 -11.39 16.68 0.73
C GLY A 132 -10.81 15.79 1.83
N ARG A 133 -10.19 16.43 2.83
CA ARG A 133 -9.65 15.79 4.04
C ARG A 133 -10.72 15.24 5.02
N THR A 134 -11.93 14.94 4.57
CA THR A 134 -13.02 14.40 5.41
C THR A 134 -13.61 13.12 4.82
N ALA A 135 -14.29 12.33 5.65
CA ALA A 135 -14.85 11.04 5.24
C ALA A 135 -15.81 11.14 4.03
N PRO A 136 -15.76 10.18 3.08
CA PRO A 136 -16.55 10.20 1.86
C PRO A 136 -18.04 9.86 2.08
N VAL A 137 -18.88 10.15 1.08
CA VAL A 137 -20.29 9.72 1.04
C VAL A 137 -20.46 8.44 0.23
N THR A 138 -21.19 7.46 0.78
CA THR A 138 -21.35 6.14 0.13
C THR A 138 -22.68 5.97 -0.59
N CYS A 139 -22.63 5.41 -1.81
CA CYS A 139 -23.77 5.04 -2.65
C CYS A 139 -23.67 3.57 -3.08
N SER A 140 -24.79 2.93 -3.51
CA SER A 140 -24.77 1.51 -3.88
C SER A 140 -25.80 1.10 -4.93
N ALA A 141 -25.44 0.09 -5.73
CA ALA A 141 -26.29 -0.54 -6.75
C ALA A 141 -26.28 -2.08 -6.64
N ALA A 142 -27.31 -2.74 -7.19
CA ALA A 142 -27.36 -4.20 -7.32
C ALA A 142 -26.96 -4.64 -8.73
N LEU A 143 -26.09 -5.65 -8.82
CA LEU A 143 -25.64 -6.27 -10.07
C LEU A 143 -26.63 -7.32 -10.56
N GLY A 144 -26.72 -7.49 -11.87
CA GLY A 144 -27.52 -8.54 -12.51
C GLY A 144 -26.84 -9.92 -12.47
N SER A 145 -25.55 -9.98 -12.13
CA SER A 145 -24.84 -11.22 -11.80
C SER A 145 -24.89 -11.52 -10.30
N THR A 146 -24.81 -12.80 -9.93
CA THR A 146 -24.74 -13.23 -8.52
C THR A 146 -23.41 -12.91 -7.85
N GLN A 147 -22.38 -12.65 -8.66
CA GLN A 147 -21.02 -12.37 -8.22
C GLN A 147 -20.32 -11.48 -9.24
N ALA A 148 -19.75 -10.37 -8.76
CA ALA A 148 -18.75 -9.55 -9.42
C ALA A 148 -17.39 -10.25 -9.35
N HIS A 149 -16.61 -10.12 -10.42
CA HIS A 149 -15.24 -10.63 -10.47
C HIS A 149 -14.20 -9.57 -10.81
N ALA A 150 -14.53 -8.65 -11.72
CA ALA A 150 -13.65 -7.56 -12.12
C ALA A 150 -14.45 -6.28 -12.39
N LEU A 151 -13.80 -5.12 -12.27
CA LEU A 151 -14.36 -3.84 -12.70
C LEU A 151 -13.29 -2.99 -13.40
N ALA A 152 -13.75 -2.03 -14.20
CA ALA A 152 -12.92 -0.99 -14.80
C ALA A 152 -13.67 0.34 -14.68
N VAL A 153 -12.91 1.43 -14.56
CA VAL A 153 -13.41 2.80 -14.56
C VAL A 153 -12.83 3.52 -15.77
N GLY A 154 -13.65 4.29 -16.47
CA GLY A 154 -13.21 5.04 -17.64
C GLY A 154 -14.36 5.76 -18.32
N ASP A 155 -14.02 6.78 -19.10
CA ASP A 155 -14.94 7.42 -20.04
C ASP A 155 -15.09 6.50 -21.27
N PHE A 156 -16.00 5.52 -21.17
CA PHE A 156 -16.10 4.49 -22.20
C PHE A 156 -16.79 5.02 -23.46
N ASP A 157 -17.63 6.05 -23.35
CA ASP A 157 -18.37 6.62 -24.48
C ASP A 157 -17.81 7.95 -25.02
N SER A 158 -16.69 8.42 -24.47
CA SER A 158 -15.98 9.65 -24.85
C SER A 158 -16.79 10.93 -24.63
N ASP A 159 -17.68 10.96 -23.63
CA ASP A 159 -18.48 12.14 -23.30
C ASP A 159 -17.87 13.02 -22.19
N GLY A 160 -16.74 12.59 -21.61
CA GLY A 160 -16.01 13.28 -20.55
C GLY A 160 -16.52 12.97 -19.15
N VAL A 161 -17.47 12.05 -18.98
CA VAL A 161 -17.92 11.52 -17.70
C VAL A 161 -17.36 10.11 -17.53
N LEU A 162 -16.93 9.76 -16.30
CA LEU A 162 -16.46 8.40 -16.03
C LEU A 162 -17.63 7.44 -15.79
N GLU A 163 -17.56 6.27 -16.40
CA GLU A 163 -18.41 5.12 -16.15
C GLU A 163 -17.68 4.04 -15.35
N ILE A 164 -18.48 3.11 -14.82
CA ILE A 164 -18.03 1.91 -14.12
C ILE A 164 -18.52 0.69 -14.88
N ALA A 165 -17.60 -0.10 -15.44
CA ALA A 165 -17.88 -1.40 -16.03
C ALA A 165 -17.63 -2.51 -15.01
N VAL A 166 -18.55 -3.47 -14.88
CA VAL A 166 -18.43 -4.61 -13.97
C VAL A 166 -18.66 -5.91 -14.74
N VAL A 167 -17.70 -6.83 -14.63
CA VAL A 167 -17.84 -8.21 -15.12
C VAL A 167 -18.21 -9.10 -13.95
N GLY A 168 -19.37 -9.75 -14.10
CA GLY A 168 -19.81 -10.81 -13.20
C GLY A 168 -19.83 -12.19 -13.86
N SER A 169 -20.35 -13.18 -13.14
CA SER A 169 -20.34 -14.58 -13.59
C SER A 169 -21.05 -14.86 -14.93
N SER A 170 -21.92 -13.95 -15.40
CA SER A 170 -22.69 -14.13 -16.64
C SER A 170 -22.95 -12.86 -17.45
N LYS A 171 -22.54 -11.68 -16.94
CA LYS A 171 -22.80 -10.40 -17.58
C LYS A 171 -21.60 -9.47 -17.49
N LEU A 172 -21.49 -8.60 -18.47
CA LEU A 172 -20.76 -7.33 -18.40
C LEU A 172 -21.82 -6.21 -18.31
N GLU A 173 -21.73 -5.38 -17.29
CA GLU A 173 -22.70 -4.33 -16.95
C GLU A 173 -21.98 -2.99 -16.81
N VAL A 174 -22.47 -1.93 -17.46
CA VAL A 174 -21.87 -0.58 -17.37
C VAL A 174 -22.82 0.35 -16.63
N PHE A 175 -22.30 1.11 -15.68
CA PHE A 175 -23.02 2.05 -14.82
C PHE A 175 -22.46 3.46 -15.01
N ARG A 176 -23.33 4.46 -14.86
CA ARG A 176 -22.96 5.88 -14.82
C ARG A 176 -23.58 6.50 -13.58
N TRP A 177 -22.84 7.38 -12.91
CA TRP A 177 -23.37 8.12 -11.76
C TRP A 177 -24.47 9.11 -12.19
N ASP A 178 -25.62 9.04 -11.52
CA ASP A 178 -26.80 9.88 -11.79
C ASP A 178 -27.43 10.44 -10.50
N GLN A 179 -26.60 10.69 -9.48
CA GLN A 179 -26.99 11.04 -8.09
C GLN A 179 -27.50 9.87 -7.24
N ALA A 180 -27.82 8.70 -7.82
CA ALA A 180 -28.35 7.57 -7.06
C ALA A 180 -27.85 6.18 -7.50
N LEU A 181 -27.25 6.04 -8.69
CA LEU A 181 -26.64 4.81 -9.21
C LEU A 181 -27.58 3.59 -9.10
N LEU A 182 -28.79 3.68 -9.66
CA LEU A 182 -29.84 2.70 -9.37
C LEU A 182 -29.85 1.47 -10.29
N ALA A 183 -29.31 1.54 -11.51
CA ALA A 183 -29.33 0.47 -12.50
C ALA A 183 -28.22 0.66 -13.57
N PRO A 184 -27.78 -0.41 -14.26
CA PRO A 184 -26.82 -0.29 -15.36
C PRO A 184 -27.44 0.40 -16.57
N ILE A 185 -26.64 1.21 -17.28
CA ILE A 185 -27.02 1.86 -18.54
C ILE A 185 -26.89 0.91 -19.74
N LEU A 186 -25.96 -0.05 -19.68
CA LEU A 186 -25.72 -1.04 -20.73
C LEU A 186 -25.43 -2.42 -20.14
N THR A 187 -25.73 -3.47 -20.90
CA THR A 187 -25.49 -4.86 -20.48
C THR A 187 -25.21 -5.75 -21.69
N ALA A 188 -24.16 -6.57 -21.58
CA ALA A 188 -23.89 -7.67 -22.50
C ALA A 188 -24.00 -9.02 -21.78
N SER A 189 -24.61 -10.00 -22.45
CA SER A 189 -24.59 -11.39 -21.98
C SER A 189 -23.28 -12.05 -22.41
N ARG A 190 -22.73 -12.89 -21.52
CA ARG A 190 -21.53 -13.67 -21.81
C ARG A 190 -21.68 -15.11 -21.34
N ALA A 191 -20.72 -15.97 -21.68
CA ALA A 191 -20.75 -17.36 -21.26
C ALA A 191 -20.68 -17.45 -19.73
N SER A 192 -21.70 -18.09 -19.13
CA SER A 192 -21.74 -18.29 -17.68
C SER A 192 -20.54 -19.14 -17.27
N THR A 193 -19.82 -18.69 -16.26
CA THR A 193 -18.66 -19.39 -15.73
C THR A 193 -18.77 -19.60 -14.23
N THR A 194 -18.17 -20.69 -13.76
CA THR A 194 -17.90 -20.92 -12.34
C THR A 194 -16.44 -20.66 -12.00
N SER A 195 -15.64 -20.20 -12.97
CA SER A 195 -14.28 -19.72 -12.73
C SER A 195 -14.33 -18.55 -11.78
N THR A 196 -13.41 -18.54 -10.83
CA THR A 196 -13.17 -17.42 -9.94
C THR A 196 -12.05 -16.52 -10.44
N GLU A 197 -11.28 -16.97 -11.42
CA GLU A 197 -10.21 -16.19 -12.05
C GLU A 197 -10.79 -15.53 -13.30
N ILE A 198 -11.20 -14.27 -13.14
CA ILE A 198 -11.63 -13.40 -14.23
C ILE A 198 -10.93 -12.06 -14.08
N ALA A 199 -10.31 -11.59 -15.16
CA ALA A 199 -9.77 -10.24 -15.26
C ALA A 199 -10.46 -9.48 -16.39
N MET A 200 -10.54 -8.16 -16.27
CA MET A 200 -11.02 -7.28 -17.32
C MET A 200 -10.01 -6.16 -17.51
N LEU A 201 -9.81 -5.75 -18.75
CA LEU A 201 -9.08 -4.53 -19.08
C LEU A 201 -9.90 -3.74 -20.11
N ALA A 202 -9.74 -2.42 -20.09
CA ALA A 202 -10.35 -1.51 -21.04
C ALA A 202 -9.28 -0.74 -21.81
N ALA A 203 -9.39 -0.70 -23.13
CA ALA A 203 -8.43 -0.06 -24.04
C ALA A 203 -9.08 0.17 -25.42
N ARG A 204 -8.39 0.84 -26.34
CA ARG A 204 -8.95 1.10 -27.68
C ARG A 204 -8.68 -0.07 -28.63
N PHE A 205 -9.55 -1.07 -28.63
CA PHE A 205 -9.35 -2.28 -29.45
C PHE A 205 -9.74 -2.11 -30.91
N ASP A 206 -10.60 -1.15 -31.24
CA ASP A 206 -11.03 -0.95 -32.62
C ASP A 206 -10.54 0.34 -33.31
N ALA A 207 -9.72 1.13 -32.61
CA ALA A 207 -9.27 2.47 -33.00
C ALA A 207 -10.40 3.43 -33.37
N ASP A 208 -11.56 3.27 -32.74
CA ASP A 208 -12.46 4.39 -32.56
C ASP A 208 -12.05 5.25 -31.33
N THR A 209 -12.90 6.21 -30.96
CA THR A 209 -12.61 7.11 -29.85
C THR A 209 -12.94 6.52 -28.49
N THR A 210 -13.79 5.49 -28.48
CA THR A 210 -14.34 4.83 -27.29
C THR A 210 -13.39 3.76 -26.76
N LEU A 211 -13.62 3.36 -25.50
CA LEU A 211 -12.86 2.31 -24.85
C LEU A 211 -13.66 1.02 -24.88
N ASP A 212 -13.00 -0.05 -25.32
CA ASP A 212 -13.52 -1.40 -25.48
C ASP A 212 -13.12 -2.30 -24.29
N PHE A 213 -13.57 -3.56 -24.24
CA PHE A 213 -13.30 -4.49 -23.14
C PHE A 213 -12.68 -5.81 -23.58
N ALA A 214 -11.63 -6.25 -22.89
CA ALA A 214 -11.10 -7.61 -22.98
C ALA A 214 -11.26 -8.32 -21.63
N VAL A 215 -11.83 -9.53 -21.65
CA VAL A 215 -12.18 -10.30 -20.46
C VAL A 215 -11.47 -11.66 -20.49
N ALA A 216 -10.55 -11.89 -19.56
CA ALA A 216 -9.81 -13.15 -19.42
C ALA A 216 -10.52 -14.11 -18.46
N ILE A 217 -10.68 -15.37 -18.87
CA ILE A 217 -11.38 -16.41 -18.11
C ILE A 217 -10.77 -17.77 -18.38
N GLY A 218 -10.14 -18.37 -17.37
CA GLY A 218 -9.31 -19.55 -17.61
C GLY A 218 -8.34 -19.26 -18.77
N THR A 219 -8.21 -20.13 -19.75
CA THR A 219 -7.30 -19.91 -20.90
C THR A 219 -7.94 -19.17 -22.08
N SER A 220 -8.93 -18.30 -21.84
CA SER A 220 -9.68 -17.62 -22.91
C SER A 220 -9.71 -16.11 -22.69
N VAL A 221 -9.55 -15.35 -23.76
CA VAL A 221 -9.73 -13.88 -23.79
C VAL A 221 -10.92 -13.56 -24.69
N GLU A 222 -11.98 -13.00 -24.13
CA GLU A 222 -13.17 -12.52 -24.84
C GLU A 222 -13.03 -11.02 -25.10
N LEU A 223 -13.20 -10.60 -26.36
CA LEU A 223 -13.14 -9.19 -26.76
C LEU A 223 -14.55 -8.63 -27.00
N PHE A 224 -14.80 -7.41 -26.54
CA PHE A 224 -16.05 -6.68 -26.72
C PHE A 224 -15.77 -5.25 -27.16
N SER A 225 -16.41 -4.79 -28.23
CA SER A 225 -16.41 -3.38 -28.62
C SER A 225 -17.56 -2.64 -27.94
N PHE A 226 -17.28 -1.44 -27.44
CA PHE A 226 -18.27 -0.50 -26.99
C PHE A 226 -18.55 0.49 -28.11
N ALA A 227 -19.82 0.67 -28.47
CA ALA A 227 -20.22 1.73 -29.40
C ALA A 227 -21.47 2.39 -28.84
N THR A 228 -21.71 3.67 -29.17
CA THR A 228 -22.76 4.47 -28.53
C THR A 228 -24.10 3.73 -28.39
N GLY A 229 -24.40 3.27 -27.16
CA GLY A 229 -25.63 2.56 -26.81
C GLY A 229 -25.64 1.03 -26.96
N THR A 230 -24.53 0.38 -27.30
CA THR A 230 -24.42 -1.09 -27.46
C THR A 230 -23.05 -1.63 -27.09
N ILE A 231 -23.01 -2.88 -26.60
CA ILE A 231 -21.76 -3.65 -26.43
C ILE A 231 -21.83 -4.85 -27.38
N GLN A 232 -20.83 -5.01 -28.25
CA GLN A 232 -20.76 -6.09 -29.25
C GLN A 232 -19.58 -7.02 -28.96
N SER A 233 -19.75 -8.34 -29.08
CA SER A 233 -18.61 -9.28 -28.99
C SER A 233 -17.80 -9.31 -30.30
N LEU A 234 -16.47 -9.25 -30.18
CA LEU A 234 -15.52 -9.31 -31.31
C LEU A 234 -14.90 -10.70 -31.50
N GLY A 235 -15.00 -11.57 -30.50
CA GLY A 235 -14.51 -12.93 -30.56
C GLY A 235 -14.00 -13.44 -29.22
N ALA A 236 -13.57 -14.70 -29.20
CA ALA A 236 -12.91 -15.33 -28.07
C ALA A 236 -11.65 -16.06 -28.56
N TYR A 237 -10.52 -15.85 -27.89
CA TYR A 237 -9.21 -16.34 -28.27
C TYR A 237 -8.63 -17.23 -27.18
N SER A 238 -8.11 -18.40 -27.54
CA SER A 238 -7.48 -19.31 -26.57
C SER A 238 -6.01 -18.96 -26.42
N VAL A 239 -5.64 -18.50 -25.23
CA VAL A 239 -4.28 -18.05 -24.89
C VAL A 239 -3.51 -19.12 -24.11
N PRO A 240 -2.17 -19.14 -24.17
CA PRO A 240 -1.35 -20.17 -23.54
C PRO A 240 -1.18 -20.02 -22.02
N ALA A 241 -1.25 -18.80 -21.46
CA ALA A 241 -1.09 -18.60 -20.02
C ALA A 241 -2.34 -19.05 -19.25
N ASN A 242 -2.14 -19.47 -17.99
CA ASN A 242 -3.21 -19.91 -17.11
C ASN A 242 -2.86 -19.65 -15.63
N PRO A 243 -3.51 -18.68 -14.96
CA PRO A 243 -4.44 -17.70 -15.54
C PRO A 243 -3.73 -16.71 -16.50
N PRO A 244 -4.45 -16.09 -17.46
CA PRO A 244 -3.93 -15.03 -18.31
C PRO A 244 -3.59 -13.79 -17.49
N MET A 245 -2.42 -13.21 -17.74
CA MET A 245 -2.00 -11.93 -17.15
C MET A 245 -1.95 -10.90 -18.28
N MET A 246 -3.13 -10.39 -18.63
CA MET A 246 -3.29 -9.49 -19.77
C MET A 246 -2.91 -8.05 -19.42
N SER A 247 -2.18 -7.40 -20.32
CA SER A 247 -2.00 -5.95 -20.35
C SER A 247 -2.26 -5.45 -21.77
N ALA A 248 -2.66 -4.19 -21.94
CA ALA A 248 -2.87 -3.59 -23.26
C ALA A 248 -2.16 -2.26 -23.43
N GLY A 249 -1.74 -1.99 -24.66
CA GLY A 249 -1.06 -0.75 -25.05
C GLY A 249 -0.41 -0.88 -26.41
N ASP A 250 -0.01 0.25 -26.99
CA ASP A 250 0.77 0.31 -28.23
C ASP A 250 2.22 -0.11 -27.97
N ILE A 251 2.48 -1.42 -28.08
CA ILE A 251 3.78 -2.01 -27.73
C ILE A 251 4.81 -1.92 -28.87
N ASP A 252 4.39 -1.62 -30.09
CA ASP A 252 5.28 -1.53 -31.27
C ASP A 252 5.27 -0.16 -31.97
N GLY A 253 4.56 0.81 -31.40
CA GLY A 253 4.57 2.21 -31.80
C GLY A 253 3.80 2.50 -33.09
N ASP A 254 2.87 1.64 -33.49
CA ASP A 254 2.09 1.81 -34.72
C ASP A 254 0.82 2.66 -34.54
N GLY A 255 0.51 3.00 -33.29
CA GLY A 255 -0.60 3.87 -32.90
C GLY A 255 -1.88 3.11 -32.54
N ASP A 256 -1.85 1.78 -32.40
CA ASP A 256 -2.96 1.01 -31.85
C ASP A 256 -2.60 0.09 -30.68
N ASP A 257 -3.56 -0.06 -29.76
CA ASP A 257 -3.36 -0.89 -28.58
C ASP A 257 -3.41 -2.38 -28.94
N ASP A 258 -2.36 -3.09 -28.59
CA ASP A 258 -2.29 -4.55 -28.60
C ASP A 258 -2.64 -5.12 -27.23
N ILE A 259 -2.88 -6.45 -27.17
CA ILE A 259 -3.03 -7.16 -25.90
C ILE A 259 -1.89 -8.15 -25.75
N VAL A 260 -1.17 -8.06 -24.64
CA VAL A 260 -0.12 -9.02 -24.28
C VAL A 260 -0.60 -9.88 -23.13
N ASP A 261 -0.63 -11.19 -23.35
CA ASP A 261 -0.86 -12.19 -22.30
C ASP A 261 0.48 -12.68 -21.77
N PHE A 262 0.85 -12.20 -20.58
CA PHE A 262 2.05 -12.64 -19.89
C PHE A 262 1.83 -13.98 -19.17
N GLY A 263 2.83 -14.86 -19.28
CA GLY A 263 3.01 -16.01 -18.42
C GLY A 263 4.28 -15.87 -17.57
N MET A 264 4.54 -16.86 -16.73
CA MET A 264 5.69 -16.82 -15.80
C MET A 264 7.07 -16.81 -16.47
N THR A 265 7.17 -17.32 -17.71
CA THR A 265 8.45 -17.46 -18.43
C THR A 265 8.37 -17.06 -19.90
N ALA A 266 7.16 -16.81 -20.38
CA ALA A 266 6.88 -16.49 -21.78
C ALA A 266 5.60 -15.66 -21.85
N TYR A 267 5.45 -14.87 -22.90
CA TYR A 267 4.26 -14.09 -23.19
C TYR A 267 3.77 -14.39 -24.62
N SER A 268 2.53 -14.04 -24.92
CA SER A 268 1.97 -14.04 -26.28
C SER A 268 1.22 -12.76 -26.56
N VAL A 269 1.25 -12.31 -27.81
CA VAL A 269 0.58 -11.07 -28.23
C VAL A 269 -0.68 -11.44 -29.02
N LEU A 270 -1.83 -10.91 -28.61
CA LEU A 270 -2.98 -10.73 -29.48
C LEU A 270 -2.75 -9.43 -30.22
N ARG A 271 -2.24 -9.54 -31.46
CA ARG A 271 -1.92 -8.41 -32.32
C ARG A 271 -3.19 -7.90 -32.99
N ARG A 272 -3.41 -6.59 -32.95
CA ARG A 272 -4.43 -5.97 -33.76
C ARG A 272 -3.96 -5.89 -35.23
N THR A 273 -4.81 -6.34 -36.15
CA THR A 273 -4.49 -6.39 -37.60
C THR A 273 -5.43 -5.52 -38.45
N GLY A 274 -6.35 -4.82 -37.77
CA GLY A 274 -7.35 -3.93 -38.34
C GLY A 274 -8.46 -3.66 -37.32
N PRO A 275 -9.40 -2.74 -37.61
CA PRO A 275 -10.38 -2.23 -36.63
C PRO A 275 -11.17 -3.29 -35.87
N GLN A 276 -11.47 -4.44 -36.46
CA GLN A 276 -12.29 -5.46 -35.80
C GLN A 276 -11.68 -6.84 -35.99
N THR A 277 -10.36 -6.91 -36.19
CA THR A 277 -9.65 -8.12 -36.61
C THR A 277 -8.35 -8.31 -35.84
N TRP A 278 -8.21 -9.47 -35.20
CA TRP A 278 -7.11 -9.80 -34.30
C TRP A 278 -6.43 -11.11 -34.69
N GLN A 279 -5.13 -11.18 -34.43
CA GLN A 279 -4.30 -12.37 -34.64
C GLN A 279 -3.50 -12.70 -33.37
N LEU A 280 -3.67 -13.92 -32.85
CA LEU A 280 -2.81 -14.44 -31.78
C LEU A 280 -1.45 -14.87 -32.35
N GLU A 281 -0.37 -14.31 -31.83
CA GLU A 281 1.01 -14.67 -32.14
C GLU A 281 1.49 -15.88 -31.32
N ALA A 282 2.60 -16.48 -31.77
CA ALA A 282 3.21 -17.59 -31.05
C ALA A 282 3.92 -17.08 -29.77
N PRO A 283 3.97 -17.87 -28.68
CA PRO A 283 4.60 -17.43 -27.44
C PRO A 283 6.10 -17.20 -27.57
N VAL A 284 6.60 -16.15 -26.92
CA VAL A 284 8.02 -15.75 -26.89
C VAL A 284 8.53 -15.78 -25.45
N THR A 285 9.77 -16.19 -25.25
CA THR A 285 10.42 -16.11 -23.92
C THR A 285 10.57 -14.65 -23.51
N GLY A 286 10.06 -14.30 -22.33
CA GLY A 286 10.06 -12.96 -21.76
C GLY A 286 9.13 -12.90 -20.54
N GLY A 287 9.13 -11.79 -19.83
CA GLY A 287 8.34 -11.62 -18.61
C GLY A 287 8.94 -12.27 -17.37
N PRO A 288 8.16 -12.41 -16.28
CA PRO A 288 6.74 -12.03 -16.18
C PRO A 288 6.55 -10.51 -16.08
N ALA A 289 5.39 -10.04 -16.55
CA ALA A 289 4.87 -8.70 -16.32
C ALA A 289 3.33 -8.80 -16.15
N THR A 290 2.70 -7.74 -15.66
CA THR A 290 1.24 -7.65 -15.50
C THR A 290 0.70 -6.31 -16.00
N ASN A 291 1.53 -5.27 -15.98
CA ASN A 291 1.17 -3.91 -16.41
C ASN A 291 2.23 -3.39 -17.39
N PHE A 292 1.93 -2.24 -18.02
CA PHE A 292 2.87 -1.47 -18.83
C PHE A 292 3.19 -0.12 -18.20
N ALA A 293 4.43 0.33 -18.35
CA ALA A 293 4.89 1.69 -18.04
C ALA A 293 6.12 2.01 -18.89
N ASP A 294 6.36 3.29 -19.21
CA ASP A 294 7.64 3.75 -19.74
C ASP A 294 8.60 3.94 -18.55
N VAL A 295 9.35 2.89 -18.22
CA VAL A 295 10.10 2.83 -16.95
C VAL A 295 11.43 3.58 -17.05
N ASP A 296 12.01 3.68 -18.25
CA ASP A 296 13.31 4.31 -18.49
C ASP A 296 13.24 5.62 -19.29
N GLY A 297 12.03 6.08 -19.63
CA GLY A 297 11.76 7.36 -20.27
C GLY A 297 12.15 7.41 -21.74
N ASP A 298 12.31 6.26 -22.40
CA ASP A 298 12.70 6.18 -23.80
C ASP A 298 11.51 6.30 -24.78
N GLY A 299 10.29 6.25 -24.24
CA GLY A 299 9.04 6.44 -24.96
C GLY A 299 8.37 5.16 -25.46
N ASP A 300 8.90 3.99 -25.13
CA ASP A 300 8.22 2.71 -25.33
C ASP A 300 7.61 2.14 -24.04
N LEU A 301 6.65 1.23 -24.18
CA LEU A 301 6.00 0.60 -23.03
C LEU A 301 6.78 -0.66 -22.61
N ASP A 302 7.35 -0.63 -21.41
CA ASP A 302 7.98 -1.77 -20.74
C ASP A 302 6.98 -2.58 -19.90
N GLY A 303 7.22 -3.88 -19.79
CA GLY A 303 6.43 -4.74 -18.92
C GLY A 303 6.87 -4.66 -17.47
N VAL A 304 5.95 -4.42 -16.53
CA VAL A 304 6.26 -4.41 -15.08
C VAL A 304 5.35 -5.36 -14.31
N CYS A 305 5.88 -6.00 -13.27
CA CYS A 305 5.06 -6.69 -12.26
C CYS A 305 5.71 -6.77 -10.89
N CYS A 306 4.86 -7.06 -9.90
CA CYS A 306 5.26 -7.49 -8.57
C CYS A 306 4.95 -8.98 -8.38
N GLY A 307 5.74 -9.70 -7.59
CA GLY A 307 5.41 -11.06 -7.19
C GLY A 307 5.89 -11.42 -5.78
N GLY A 308 5.03 -12.11 -5.02
CA GLY A 308 5.32 -12.67 -3.70
C GLY A 308 4.68 -11.91 -2.55
N GLY A 309 3.71 -12.55 -1.89
CA GLY A 309 2.89 -11.97 -0.81
C GLY A 309 3.49 -11.98 0.58
N GLY A 310 4.52 -11.16 0.75
CA GLY A 310 4.99 -10.77 2.06
C GLY A 310 6.29 -10.02 1.92
N GLY A 311 6.48 -9.00 2.75
CA GLY A 311 7.77 -8.33 2.87
C GLY A 311 8.92 -9.30 3.19
N ARG A 312 10.14 -8.76 3.32
CA ARG A 312 11.39 -9.52 3.49
C ARG A 312 11.30 -10.66 4.52
N VAL A 313 12.11 -11.68 4.27
CA VAL A 313 12.19 -12.95 5.02
C VAL A 313 12.21 -12.73 6.54
N THR A 314 11.21 -13.28 7.24
CA THR A 314 11.18 -13.42 8.71
C THR A 314 11.29 -14.91 9.09
N VAL A 315 11.37 -15.22 10.39
CA VAL A 315 11.33 -16.62 10.89
C VAL A 315 9.97 -17.30 10.56
N TYR A 316 8.95 -16.52 10.21
CA TYR A 316 7.59 -16.98 9.88
C TYR A 316 7.21 -16.80 8.40
N ASN A 317 7.98 -16.04 7.61
CA ASN A 317 7.77 -15.83 6.18
C ASN A 317 9.11 -15.98 5.42
N GLN A 318 9.27 -17.04 4.62
CA GLN A 318 10.52 -17.32 3.91
C GLN A 318 10.54 -16.85 2.45
N ASN A 319 9.52 -16.12 1.99
CA ASN A 319 9.42 -15.69 0.60
C ASN A 319 9.96 -14.26 0.42
N VAL A 320 10.88 -14.07 -0.53
CA VAL A 320 11.32 -12.75 -0.98
C VAL A 320 10.30 -12.23 -1.99
N SER A 321 9.76 -11.04 -1.79
CA SER A 321 8.96 -10.34 -2.80
C SER A 321 9.88 -9.70 -3.85
N TYR A 322 9.45 -9.67 -5.11
CA TYR A 322 10.23 -9.12 -6.22
C TYR A 322 9.41 -8.10 -7.00
N PHE A 323 10.03 -6.97 -7.35
CA PHE A 323 9.62 -6.15 -8.48
C PHE A 323 10.35 -6.63 -9.73
N ARG A 324 9.70 -6.60 -10.89
CA ARG A 324 10.22 -7.14 -12.14
C ARG A 324 9.93 -6.21 -13.29
N ILE A 325 10.93 -6.02 -14.14
CA ILE A 325 10.87 -5.12 -15.30
C ILE A 325 11.35 -5.90 -16.53
N ALA A 326 10.46 -6.10 -17.50
CA ALA A 326 10.73 -6.72 -18.78
C ALA A 326 10.85 -5.62 -19.85
N HIS A 327 12.09 -5.31 -20.22
CA HIS A 327 12.41 -4.22 -21.15
C HIS A 327 11.91 -4.49 -22.57
N ASN A 328 11.19 -3.55 -23.18
CA ASN A 328 10.77 -3.57 -24.57
C ASN A 328 11.88 -2.97 -25.46
N ASP A 329 12.05 -3.50 -26.66
CA ASP A 329 13.08 -3.01 -27.60
C ASP A 329 12.54 -2.02 -28.64
N GLY A 330 11.38 -1.42 -28.38
CA GLY A 330 10.61 -0.57 -29.27
C GLY A 330 9.88 -1.30 -30.40
N THR A 331 9.85 -2.65 -30.40
CA THR A 331 9.18 -3.44 -31.45
C THR A 331 8.12 -4.42 -30.92
N GLY A 332 7.72 -4.26 -29.65
CA GLY A 332 6.82 -5.19 -28.96
C GLY A 332 7.51 -6.47 -28.51
N ARG A 333 8.84 -6.44 -28.36
CA ARG A 333 9.63 -7.59 -27.94
C ARG A 333 10.26 -7.38 -26.57
N PHE A 334 9.67 -8.03 -25.58
CA PHE A 334 10.13 -7.99 -24.20
C PHE A 334 11.31 -8.94 -23.93
N GLN A 335 12.34 -8.43 -23.25
CA GLN A 335 13.46 -9.21 -22.74
C GLN A 335 13.06 -9.99 -21.46
N PRO A 336 13.84 -10.99 -21.02
CA PRO A 336 13.67 -11.60 -19.71
C PRO A 336 13.73 -10.54 -18.61
N ALA A 337 12.82 -10.61 -17.63
CA ALA A 337 12.69 -9.57 -16.64
C ALA A 337 13.94 -9.40 -15.75
N ILE A 338 14.32 -8.15 -15.52
CA ILE A 338 15.21 -7.72 -14.46
C ILE A 338 14.47 -7.94 -13.13
N GLU A 339 15.04 -8.70 -12.19
CA GLU A 339 14.43 -8.95 -10.88
C GLU A 339 15.07 -8.08 -9.79
N ILE A 340 14.22 -7.41 -9.04
CA ILE A 340 14.55 -6.47 -7.97
C ILE A 340 14.03 -7.04 -6.63
N PRO A 341 14.90 -7.63 -5.78
CA PRO A 341 14.49 -8.37 -4.59
C PRO A 341 14.17 -7.47 -3.39
N GLY A 342 13.14 -7.82 -2.63
CA GLY A 342 12.84 -7.27 -1.31
C GLY A 342 12.12 -5.91 -1.31
N VAL A 343 11.70 -5.43 -2.48
CA VAL A 343 10.85 -4.23 -2.66
C VAL A 343 9.59 -4.53 -3.50
N GLY A 344 9.30 -5.82 -3.72
CA GLY A 344 8.05 -6.22 -4.36
C GLY A 344 6.87 -6.24 -3.38
N SER A 345 5.67 -6.29 -3.94
CA SER A 345 4.40 -6.41 -3.22
C SER A 345 3.54 -7.57 -3.77
N GLU A 346 2.36 -7.79 -3.18
CA GLU A 346 1.29 -8.61 -3.78
C GLU A 346 0.70 -7.98 -5.04
N HIS A 347 0.74 -6.66 -5.16
CA HIS A 347 0.14 -5.89 -6.25
C HIS A 347 0.83 -4.53 -6.45
N ILE A 348 0.80 -4.00 -7.67
CA ILE A 348 1.19 -2.61 -7.99
C ILE A 348 -0.07 -1.76 -7.90
N ALA A 349 -0.11 -0.82 -6.97
CA ALA A 349 -1.25 0.10 -6.80
C ALA A 349 -1.28 1.18 -7.88
N GLY A 350 -0.13 1.56 -8.43
CA GLY A 350 -0.03 2.53 -9.51
C GLY A 350 1.40 3.03 -9.72
N VAL A 351 1.55 3.95 -10.67
CA VAL A 351 2.80 4.67 -10.94
C VAL A 351 2.55 6.17 -10.94
N ALA A 352 3.46 6.94 -10.37
CA ALA A 352 3.42 8.40 -10.33
C ALA A 352 4.83 8.94 -10.06
N ASP A 353 5.16 10.11 -10.58
CA ASP A 353 6.38 10.85 -10.21
C ASP A 353 6.12 11.56 -8.87
N LEU A 354 6.35 10.85 -7.76
CA LEU A 354 6.07 11.31 -6.39
C LEU A 354 7.16 12.23 -5.85
N GLU A 355 8.38 12.14 -6.38
CA GLU A 355 9.53 12.95 -5.98
C GLU A 355 9.87 14.09 -6.95
N HIS A 356 9.13 14.19 -8.06
CA HIS A 356 9.26 15.23 -9.08
C HIS A 356 10.65 15.26 -9.75
N ASP A 357 11.26 14.10 -9.94
CA ASP A 357 12.56 13.98 -10.62
C ASP A 357 12.41 13.73 -12.14
N GLY A 358 11.21 13.37 -12.58
CA GLY A 358 10.83 13.18 -13.98
C GLY A 358 10.80 11.71 -14.43
N ASP A 359 11.20 10.77 -13.58
CA ASP A 359 11.01 9.34 -13.78
C ASP A 359 9.72 8.88 -13.07
N LEU A 360 9.13 7.74 -13.48
CA LEU A 360 7.90 7.22 -12.85
C LEU A 360 8.24 6.38 -11.62
N ASP A 361 7.65 6.69 -10.47
CA ASP A 361 7.79 5.87 -9.26
C ASP A 361 6.72 4.79 -9.20
N PHE A 362 7.05 3.66 -8.58
CA PHE A 362 6.17 2.49 -8.52
C PHE A 362 5.66 2.27 -7.10
N VAL A 363 4.35 2.36 -6.91
CA VAL A 363 3.70 2.09 -5.63
C VAL A 363 3.13 0.68 -5.64
N GLY A 364 3.48 -0.13 -4.63
CA GLY A 364 2.98 -1.50 -4.51
C GLY A 364 2.74 -1.93 -3.06
N GLY A 365 1.49 -2.28 -2.74
CA GLY A 365 1.05 -2.77 -1.42
C GLY A 365 1.56 -1.99 -0.22
N ARG A 366 2.74 -2.32 0.32
CA ARG A 366 3.34 -1.61 1.46
C ARG A 366 4.65 -0.89 1.13
N CYS A 367 4.99 -0.67 -0.15
CA CYS A 367 6.23 -0.03 -0.56
C CYS A 367 6.08 0.91 -1.75
N VAL A 368 7.01 1.87 -1.85
CA VAL A 368 7.24 2.72 -3.02
C VAL A 368 8.66 2.43 -3.54
N TYR A 369 8.83 2.33 -4.86
CA TYR A 369 10.11 2.12 -5.53
C TYR A 369 10.39 3.27 -6.51
N TYR A 370 11.52 3.94 -6.28
CA TYR A 370 12.06 5.04 -7.08
C TYR A 370 13.12 4.47 -8.04
N PRO A 371 12.85 4.35 -9.35
CA PRO A 371 13.79 3.75 -10.29
C PRO A 371 14.99 4.67 -10.56
N PRO A 372 16.23 4.15 -10.59
CA PRO A 372 17.36 4.94 -11.07
C PRO A 372 17.32 5.05 -12.60
N SER A 373 17.83 6.15 -13.15
CA SER A 373 18.09 6.30 -14.59
C SER A 373 19.57 6.08 -14.95
N PRO A 374 19.93 5.08 -15.77
CA PRO A 374 19.07 4.08 -16.42
C PRO A 374 18.60 2.99 -15.44
N VAL A 375 17.48 2.35 -15.76
CA VAL A 375 16.87 1.29 -14.95
C VAL A 375 17.86 0.15 -14.73
N THR A 376 18.10 -0.20 -13.46
CA THR A 376 18.98 -1.32 -13.09
C THR A 376 18.34 -2.18 -12.02
N SER A 377 18.85 -3.40 -11.83
CA SER A 377 18.48 -4.23 -10.66
C SER A 377 19.07 -3.72 -9.34
N ASP A 378 19.81 -2.61 -9.35
CA ASP A 378 20.42 -2.05 -8.16
C ASP A 378 19.40 -1.27 -7.34
N VAL A 379 18.66 -2.04 -6.54
CA VAL A 379 17.80 -1.50 -5.49
C VAL A 379 18.64 -1.01 -4.32
N PHE A 380 18.38 0.21 -3.88
CA PHE A 380 18.90 0.71 -2.63
C PHE A 380 18.07 0.17 -1.44
N PRO A 381 18.68 -0.46 -0.41
CA PRO A 381 20.06 -0.96 -0.34
C PRO A 381 20.20 -2.43 -0.77
N ARG A 382 21.32 -2.71 -1.46
CA ARG A 382 21.85 -4.04 -1.80
C ARG A 382 22.07 -4.88 -0.53
N ALA A 383 21.49 -6.07 -0.51
CA ALA A 383 21.52 -7.06 0.59
C ALA A 383 22.90 -7.66 0.96
N ALA A 384 24.02 -7.08 0.52
CA ALA A 384 25.35 -7.67 0.71
C ALA A 384 26.01 -7.34 2.06
N ASP A 385 25.52 -6.34 2.80
CA ASP A 385 25.92 -6.09 4.18
C ASP A 385 24.79 -6.52 5.12
N ALA A 386 25.07 -7.54 5.92
CA ALA A 386 24.09 -8.29 6.70
C ALA A 386 23.28 -7.44 7.70
N MET A 387 22.14 -6.89 7.28
CA MET A 387 21.09 -6.45 8.20
C MET A 387 20.22 -7.66 8.56
N GLN A 388 20.43 -8.26 9.73
CA GLN A 388 19.64 -9.43 10.15
C GLN A 388 18.18 -9.09 10.48
N GLU A 389 17.84 -7.83 10.81
CA GLU A 389 16.44 -7.37 10.97
C GLU A 389 16.32 -5.83 10.85
N PRO A 390 16.17 -5.22 9.67
CA PRO A 390 15.78 -3.81 9.57
C PRO A 390 14.25 -3.71 9.75
N ARG A 391 13.76 -3.76 11.00
CA ARG A 391 12.31 -3.65 11.27
C ARG A 391 11.80 -2.22 11.42
N THR A 392 12.62 -1.23 11.11
CA THR A 392 12.24 0.18 11.28
C THR A 392 13.02 1.08 10.33
N VAL A 393 12.28 1.96 9.68
CA VAL A 393 12.81 3.10 8.94
C VAL A 393 12.31 4.34 9.69
N ALA A 394 13.20 5.23 10.11
CA ALA A 394 12.85 6.46 10.80
C ALA A 394 13.99 7.46 10.64
N ASP A 395 13.69 8.76 10.51
CA ASP A 395 14.68 9.84 10.50
C ASP A 395 15.28 9.98 11.91
N VAL A 396 16.31 9.18 12.23
CA VAL A 396 16.88 9.09 13.58
C VAL A 396 17.76 10.29 13.87
N ASP A 397 18.44 10.80 12.85
CA ASP A 397 19.37 11.91 13.01
C ASP A 397 18.79 13.30 12.69
N ARG A 398 17.51 13.34 12.27
CA ARG A 398 16.76 14.54 11.88
C ARG A 398 17.33 15.21 10.63
N ASP A 399 18.04 14.50 9.78
CA ASP A 399 18.55 15.02 8.51
C ASP A 399 17.49 15.03 7.40
N GLY A 400 16.34 14.39 7.64
CA GLY A 400 15.21 14.34 6.71
C GLY A 400 15.14 13.05 5.91
N ASP A 401 16.16 12.20 5.99
CA ASP A 401 16.24 10.93 5.29
C ASP A 401 15.90 9.80 6.27
N PRO A 402 14.97 8.88 5.92
CA PRO A 402 14.66 7.76 6.81
C PRO A 402 15.87 6.79 6.97
N ASP A 403 16.36 6.64 8.20
CA ASP A 403 17.50 5.79 8.58
C ASP A 403 17.11 4.37 8.96
N PHE A 404 18.10 3.46 8.98
CA PHE A 404 17.89 2.06 9.33
C PHE A 404 18.56 1.65 10.65
N LEU A 405 17.76 1.24 11.64
CA LEU A 405 18.25 0.66 12.90
C LEU A 405 18.45 -0.86 12.80
N ALA A 406 19.71 -1.32 12.75
CA ALA A 406 20.04 -2.75 12.72
C ALA A 406 20.12 -3.35 14.14
N THR A 407 20.88 -2.71 15.03
CA THR A 407 20.98 -3.05 16.47
C THR A 407 21.19 -1.80 17.32
N LEU A 408 20.99 -1.88 18.63
CA LEU A 408 21.39 -0.80 19.55
C LEU A 408 22.89 -0.52 19.38
N GLY A 409 23.22 0.70 18.91
CA GLY A 409 24.59 1.14 18.64
C GLY A 409 25.16 0.77 17.27
N ALA A 410 24.38 0.13 16.39
CA ALA A 410 24.75 -0.07 14.98
C ALA A 410 23.59 0.34 14.07
N GLN A 411 23.77 1.47 13.37
CA GLN A 411 22.80 2.03 12.45
C GLN A 411 23.41 2.23 11.06
N MET A 412 22.55 2.33 10.07
CA MET A 412 22.92 2.74 8.72
C MET A 412 22.18 4.05 8.47
N ALA A 413 22.93 5.14 8.41
CA ALA A 413 22.37 6.44 8.06
C ALA A 413 22.14 6.48 6.55
N ASN A 414 20.96 6.96 6.15
CA ASN A 414 20.68 7.30 4.77
C ASN A 414 21.32 8.67 4.47
N LEU A 415 21.88 8.87 3.28
CA LEU A 415 22.59 10.11 2.93
C LEU A 415 21.87 10.94 1.85
N GLY A 416 20.62 10.60 1.52
CA GLY A 416 19.81 11.33 0.53
C GLY A 416 20.45 11.39 -0.85
N ASN A 417 21.18 10.33 -1.23
CA ASN A 417 21.86 10.23 -2.53
C ASN A 417 22.08 8.77 -2.98
N GLY A 418 21.33 7.83 -2.41
CA GLY A 418 21.49 6.40 -2.68
C GLY A 418 22.77 5.77 -2.10
N ALA A 419 23.49 6.46 -1.21
CA ALA A 419 24.53 5.86 -0.37
C ALA A 419 24.06 5.74 1.08
N THR A 420 24.49 4.67 1.76
CA THR A 420 24.42 4.59 3.22
C THR A 420 25.81 4.76 3.81
N THR A 421 25.87 5.22 5.05
CA THR A 421 27.08 5.12 5.85
C THR A 421 26.80 4.38 7.14
N ALA A 422 27.67 3.44 7.48
CA ALA A 422 27.62 2.83 8.79
C ALA A 422 27.94 3.91 9.82
N TRP A 423 26.98 4.19 10.68
CA TRP A 423 27.17 5.13 11.77
C TRP A 423 26.85 4.44 13.10
N SER A 424 27.79 4.56 14.03
CA SER A 424 27.52 4.29 15.43
C SER A 424 26.80 5.49 16.04
N ASN A 425 25.50 5.37 16.27
CA ASN A 425 24.81 6.30 17.15
C ASN A 425 25.48 6.24 18.51
N ALA A 426 25.64 7.40 19.14
CA ALA A 426 26.20 7.51 20.47
C ALA A 426 25.15 7.06 21.49
N VAL A 427 24.85 5.75 21.52
CA VAL A 427 24.09 5.15 22.62
C VAL A 427 24.98 5.20 23.86
N PRO A 428 24.51 5.75 24.99
CA PRO A 428 25.31 5.83 26.20
C PRO A 428 25.65 4.41 26.67
N ALA A 429 26.85 4.25 27.24
CA ALA A 429 27.20 2.99 27.87
C ALA A 429 26.18 2.68 28.99
N PRO A 430 25.73 1.42 29.14
CA PRO A 430 24.83 1.08 30.23
C PRO A 430 25.51 1.34 31.58
N PRO A 431 24.74 1.55 32.67
CA PRO A 431 25.28 1.65 34.01
C PRO A 431 26.22 0.48 34.34
N ALA A 432 27.22 0.72 35.19
CA ALA A 432 28.28 -0.25 35.48
C ALA A 432 27.71 -1.59 35.97
N GLY A 433 28.04 -2.68 35.24
CA GLY A 433 27.53 -4.02 35.51
C GLY A 433 26.17 -4.35 34.87
N GLY A 434 25.62 -3.43 34.09
CA GLY A 434 24.37 -3.61 33.33
C GLY A 434 24.61 -3.85 31.85
N ALA A 435 23.58 -4.32 31.17
CA ALA A 435 23.55 -4.50 29.72
C ALA A 435 22.22 -4.00 29.16
N TRP A 436 22.29 -3.21 28.07
CA TRP A 436 21.11 -2.92 27.26
C TRP A 436 20.62 -4.20 26.58
N THR A 437 19.30 -4.37 26.52
CA THR A 437 18.65 -5.52 25.91
C THR A 437 17.49 -5.10 25.02
N GLY A 438 17.39 -5.71 23.84
CA GLY A 438 16.37 -5.41 22.83
C GLY A 438 16.75 -4.28 21.88
N LEU A 439 15.90 -4.00 20.88
CA LEU A 439 15.99 -2.78 20.06
C LEU A 439 15.26 -1.59 20.70
N GLY A 440 14.47 -1.85 21.74
CA GLY A 440 13.65 -0.88 22.46
C GLY A 440 12.32 -0.54 21.76
N TYR A 441 11.34 -0.10 22.55
CA TYR A 441 10.10 0.53 22.06
C TYR A 441 10.42 1.92 21.53
N ARG A 442 9.60 2.42 20.61
CA ARG A 442 9.91 3.62 19.85
C ARG A 442 8.70 4.50 19.74
N GLY A 443 8.94 5.80 19.83
CA GLY A 443 7.92 6.82 19.84
C GLY A 443 8.54 8.14 20.28
N ASP A 444 7.85 9.23 20.00
CA ASP A 444 8.13 10.51 20.64
C ASP A 444 7.48 10.49 22.03
N PHE A 445 8.23 10.04 23.03
CA PHE A 445 7.67 9.79 24.37
C PHE A 445 7.73 11.03 25.27
N ASP A 446 8.57 12.01 24.93
CA ASP A 446 8.68 13.29 25.65
C ASP A 446 8.14 14.51 24.89
N GLY A 447 7.50 14.28 23.73
CA GLY A 447 6.78 15.28 22.95
C GLY A 447 7.70 16.31 22.28
N ASP A 448 8.98 16.00 22.10
CA ASP A 448 9.98 16.92 21.55
C ASP A 448 10.13 16.86 20.03
N GLY A 449 9.35 15.98 19.38
CA GLY A 449 9.35 15.74 17.94
C GLY A 449 10.45 14.78 17.47
N SER A 450 11.21 14.16 18.38
CA SER A 450 12.18 13.11 18.07
C SER A 450 11.55 11.75 18.25
N MET A 451 11.99 10.78 17.43
CA MET A 451 11.83 9.39 17.82
C MET A 451 12.84 9.03 18.93
N ASP A 452 12.32 8.68 20.10
CA ASP A 452 13.08 8.18 21.24
C ASP A 452 13.07 6.64 21.33
N LEU A 453 13.81 6.09 22.30
CA LEU A 453 13.83 4.66 22.59
C LEU A 453 13.53 4.36 24.06
N LEU A 454 12.67 3.37 24.31
CA LEU A 454 12.55 2.69 25.60
C LEU A 454 13.26 1.35 25.53
N VAL A 455 14.42 1.24 26.17
CA VAL A 455 15.29 0.06 26.09
C VAL A 455 15.26 -0.75 27.38
N GLY A 456 15.39 -2.07 27.28
CA GLY A 456 15.57 -2.89 28.47
C GLY A 456 16.96 -2.73 29.06
N LEU A 457 17.07 -2.57 30.37
CA LEU A 457 18.32 -2.63 31.13
C LEU A 457 18.31 -3.83 32.04
N VAL A 458 19.19 -4.80 31.78
CA VAL A 458 19.46 -5.89 32.70
C VAL A 458 20.57 -5.47 33.66
N LEU A 459 20.24 -5.28 34.93
CA LEU A 459 21.19 -4.92 35.98
C LEU A 459 20.87 -5.69 37.27
N GLY A 460 21.86 -6.39 37.82
CA GLY A 460 21.69 -7.11 39.09
C GLY A 460 20.66 -8.26 39.06
N GLY A 461 20.31 -8.76 37.87
CA GLY A 461 19.33 -9.85 37.67
C GLY A 461 17.88 -9.39 37.47
N ASN A 462 17.62 -8.09 37.47
CA ASN A 462 16.33 -7.49 37.12
C ASN A 462 16.41 -6.78 35.77
N THR A 463 15.29 -6.73 35.05
CA THR A 463 15.13 -5.93 33.83
C THR A 463 14.22 -4.73 34.12
N THR A 464 14.71 -3.51 33.91
CA THR A 464 13.91 -2.29 33.87
C THR A 464 13.78 -1.80 32.43
N LEU A 465 12.80 -0.95 32.15
CA LEU A 465 12.78 -0.17 30.92
C LEU A 465 13.29 1.23 31.21
N GLU A 466 14.23 1.66 30.40
CA GLU A 466 14.96 2.91 30.53
C GLU A 466 14.70 3.79 29.31
N PHE A 467 14.55 5.08 29.55
CA PHE A 467 14.32 6.07 28.51
C PHE A 467 15.65 6.56 27.94
N LEU A 468 15.81 6.40 26.63
CA LEU A 468 16.87 6.99 25.84
C LEU A 468 16.26 8.07 24.95
N ALA A 469 16.39 9.32 25.35
CA ALA A 469 15.93 10.47 24.58
C ALA A 469 16.85 10.72 23.39
N ASN A 470 16.29 10.93 22.21
CA ASN A 470 17.05 11.26 21.02
C ASN A 470 17.35 12.75 20.99
N CYS A 471 18.62 13.08 21.13
CA CYS A 471 19.12 14.45 21.18
C CYS A 471 19.37 15.05 19.79
N GLY A 472 18.98 14.34 18.73
CA GLY A 472 19.27 14.68 17.33
C GLY A 472 20.68 14.28 16.90
N GLY A 473 20.92 14.30 15.58
CA GLY A 473 22.22 13.95 15.00
C GLY A 473 22.68 12.56 15.42
N GLY A 474 21.77 11.59 15.45
CA GLY A 474 22.06 10.18 15.75
C GLY A 474 22.57 9.94 17.18
N SER A 475 22.27 10.81 18.14
CA SER A 475 22.77 10.70 19.52
C SER A 475 21.64 10.49 20.52
N PHE A 476 21.88 9.60 21.50
CA PHE A 476 20.91 9.30 22.54
C PHE A 476 21.45 9.68 23.92
N GLU A 477 20.59 10.15 24.80
CA GLU A 477 20.89 10.40 26.21
C GLU A 477 20.04 9.49 27.09
N HIS A 478 20.69 8.79 28.04
CA HIS A 478 19.97 8.02 29.03
C HIS A 478 19.38 8.96 30.08
N ARG A 479 18.06 9.16 30.04
CA ARG A 479 17.33 10.03 30.95
C ARG A 479 16.73 9.28 32.15
N GLY A 480 17.15 8.04 32.35
CA GLY A 480 16.82 7.25 33.53
C GLY A 480 15.69 6.25 33.29
N GLN A 481 15.17 5.76 34.40
CA GLN A 481 14.22 4.66 34.43
C GLN A 481 12.83 5.16 34.07
N ALA A 482 12.29 4.63 32.97
CA ALA A 482 10.92 4.90 32.54
C ALA A 482 9.91 4.06 33.35
N MET A 483 10.25 2.79 33.62
CA MET A 483 9.32 1.82 34.21
C MET A 483 10.01 0.89 35.21
N SER A 484 9.29 0.49 36.26
CA SER A 484 9.74 -0.51 37.24
C SER A 484 9.78 -1.93 36.67
N ALA A 485 10.50 -2.82 37.36
CA ALA A 485 10.78 -4.17 36.89
C ALA A 485 9.51 -4.92 36.49
N VAL A 486 9.44 -5.33 35.22
CA VAL A 486 8.29 -6.07 34.68
C VAL A 486 8.46 -7.56 34.99
N PRO A 487 7.41 -8.28 35.46
CA PRO A 487 7.50 -9.71 35.73
C PRO A 487 7.80 -10.50 34.44
N GLY A 488 8.98 -11.13 34.38
CA GLY A 488 9.38 -11.96 33.24
C GLY A 488 10.31 -11.23 32.27
N SER A 489 10.59 -11.87 31.13
CA SER A 489 11.36 -11.26 30.05
C SER A 489 10.38 -10.56 29.12
N LEU A 490 10.60 -9.29 28.82
CA LEU A 490 9.81 -8.54 27.84
C LEU A 490 10.22 -8.90 26.42
N ASP A 491 9.27 -8.95 25.48
CA ASP A 491 9.59 -9.00 24.07
C ASP A 491 9.72 -7.55 23.57
N PRO A 492 10.95 -7.05 23.33
CA PRO A 492 11.17 -5.68 22.87
C PRO A 492 10.74 -5.48 21.41
N ARG A 493 10.19 -6.52 20.76
CA ARG A 493 9.90 -6.55 19.33
C ARG A 493 8.43 -6.29 19.00
N GLU A 494 7.54 -6.25 20.00
CA GLU A 494 6.09 -6.30 19.80
C GLU A 494 5.27 -5.41 20.76
N ALA A 495 5.85 -4.47 21.52
CA ALA A 495 4.99 -3.58 22.31
C ALA A 495 4.15 -2.67 21.42
N LEU A 496 2.97 -2.36 21.92
CA LEU A 496 2.06 -1.41 21.32
C LEU A 496 2.31 -0.05 21.96
N VAL A 497 2.63 0.92 21.12
CA VAL A 497 2.85 2.32 21.50
C VAL A 497 1.82 3.14 20.75
N LEU A 498 0.88 3.73 21.49
CA LEU A 498 -0.22 4.52 20.97
C LEU A 498 -0.80 5.35 22.12
N ASP A 499 -1.41 6.47 21.81
CA ASP A 499 -2.23 7.26 22.73
C ASP A 499 -3.57 6.53 22.94
N PHE A 500 -3.75 5.82 24.06
CA PHE A 500 -4.97 5.05 24.31
C PHE A 500 -5.97 5.74 25.22
N ASP A 501 -5.57 6.77 25.95
CA ASP A 501 -6.46 7.56 26.81
C ASP A 501 -6.82 8.94 26.23
N ALA A 502 -6.36 9.21 25.00
CA ALA A 502 -6.65 10.38 24.19
C ALA A 502 -6.14 11.69 24.83
N ASP A 503 -5.06 11.62 25.60
CA ASP A 503 -4.44 12.79 26.22
C ASP A 503 -3.37 13.46 25.33
N GLY A 504 -3.01 12.82 24.22
CA GLY A 504 -2.07 13.29 23.22
C GLY A 504 -0.65 12.74 23.38
N ASP A 505 -0.39 11.93 24.41
CA ASP A 505 0.91 11.36 24.70
C ASP A 505 0.97 9.86 24.32
N LEU A 506 2.12 9.40 23.81
CA LEU A 506 2.27 8.00 23.45
C LEU A 506 2.39 7.11 24.70
N ASP A 507 1.38 6.25 24.90
CA ASP A 507 1.36 5.27 25.96
C ASP A 507 2.03 3.93 25.59
N CYS A 508 2.12 3.00 26.54
CA CYS A 508 2.81 1.73 26.33
C CYS A 508 2.06 0.53 26.87
N VAL A 509 1.88 -0.48 26.02
CA VAL A 509 1.47 -1.84 26.43
C VAL A 509 2.63 -2.80 26.24
N THR A 510 3.14 -3.30 27.37
CA THR A 510 4.24 -4.25 27.38
C THR A 510 3.80 -5.65 26.97
N GLN A 511 4.69 -6.36 26.28
CA GLN A 511 4.47 -7.76 25.92
C GLN A 511 5.47 -8.68 26.63
N PRO A 512 5.00 -9.65 27.41
CA PRO A 512 5.88 -10.66 27.98
C PRO A 512 6.27 -11.72 26.93
N GLN A 513 7.56 -12.11 26.90
CA GLN A 513 8.04 -13.26 26.10
C GLN A 513 7.41 -14.58 26.54
N ASN A 514 6.99 -14.68 27.81
CA ASN A 514 6.35 -15.86 28.36
C ASN A 514 4.84 -15.60 28.49
N TYR A 515 4.06 -16.34 27.70
CA TYR A 515 2.60 -16.28 27.57
C TYR A 515 1.82 -16.67 28.84
N LEU A 516 2.51 -16.98 29.95
CA LEU A 516 1.91 -17.15 31.27
C LEU A 516 1.71 -15.83 32.03
N TYR A 517 2.24 -14.72 31.51
CA TYR A 517 2.08 -13.39 32.07
C TYR A 517 1.13 -12.56 31.18
N GLY A 518 0.37 -11.67 31.82
CA GLY A 518 -0.49 -10.71 31.12
C GLY A 518 0.31 -9.54 30.53
N SER A 519 -0.33 -8.77 29.66
CA SER A 519 0.20 -7.51 29.13
C SER A 519 -0.05 -6.36 30.11
N ASP A 520 1.02 -5.74 30.59
CA ASP A 520 0.91 -4.57 31.46
C ASP A 520 0.75 -3.29 30.63
N VAL A 521 -0.22 -2.46 31.02
CA VAL A 521 -0.62 -1.20 30.37
C VAL A 521 -0.14 -0.03 31.21
N TYR A 522 0.48 0.95 30.57
CA TYR A 522 1.06 2.12 31.21
C TYR A 522 0.68 3.38 30.45
N ALA A 523 0.19 4.39 31.18
CA ALA A 523 -0.01 5.74 30.65
C ALA A 523 1.26 6.56 30.75
N ASN A 524 1.56 7.34 29.73
CA ASN A 524 2.64 8.33 29.72
C ASN A 524 2.14 9.67 30.28
N ASP A 525 3.03 10.54 30.74
CA ASP A 525 2.69 11.89 31.23
C ASP A 525 3.22 13.00 30.29
N GLY A 526 3.57 12.63 29.06
CA GLY A 526 4.20 13.49 28.06
C GLY A 526 5.66 13.83 28.34
N ALA A 527 6.26 13.29 29.40
CA ALA A 527 7.67 13.45 29.73
C ALA A 527 8.40 12.11 29.84
N ALA A 528 7.87 11.08 29.16
CA ALA A 528 8.33 9.70 29.21
C ALA A 528 8.32 9.08 30.63
N HIS A 529 7.45 9.55 31.54
CA HIS A 529 7.20 8.86 32.80
C HIS A 529 5.94 8.01 32.72
N PHE A 530 6.15 6.70 32.79
CA PHE A 530 5.07 5.73 32.61
C PHE A 530 4.47 5.30 33.93
N THR A 531 3.17 5.57 34.10
CA THR A 531 2.37 5.13 35.24
C THR A 531 1.64 3.84 34.91
N TYR A 532 1.90 2.79 35.68
CA TYR A 532 1.16 1.54 35.56
C TYR A 532 -0.34 1.77 35.81
N LEU A 533 -1.18 1.33 34.88
CA LEU A 533 -2.62 1.37 35.01
C LEU A 533 -3.19 0.02 35.42
N THR A 534 -2.93 -1.01 34.60
CA THR A 534 -3.57 -2.31 34.73
C THR A 534 -2.78 -3.42 34.03
N THR A 535 -3.13 -4.67 34.31
CA THR A 535 -2.65 -5.84 33.59
C THR A 535 -3.82 -6.49 32.88
N ILE A 536 -3.74 -6.59 31.56
CA ILE A 536 -4.64 -7.44 30.78
C ILE A 536 -4.12 -8.86 30.90
N ALA A 537 -4.93 -9.78 31.42
CA ALA A 537 -4.49 -11.12 31.81
C ALA A 537 -3.93 -11.98 30.64
N ASP A 538 -4.26 -11.59 29.40
CA ASP A 538 -3.90 -12.28 28.17
C ASP A 538 -2.97 -11.39 27.32
N ARG A 539 -2.29 -11.96 26.30
CA ARG A 539 -1.37 -11.18 25.45
C ARG A 539 -2.17 -10.32 24.49
N VAL A 540 -2.00 -9.00 24.59
CA VAL A 540 -2.64 -8.02 23.70
C VAL A 540 -1.97 -8.05 22.33
N LEU A 541 -2.78 -8.17 21.28
CA LEU A 541 -2.34 -8.07 19.89
C LEU A 541 -2.52 -6.67 19.33
N THR A 542 -3.64 -6.02 19.68
CA THR A 542 -3.96 -4.65 19.27
C THR A 542 -5.00 -4.06 20.21
N LEU A 543 -5.04 -2.74 20.25
CA LEU A 543 -6.06 -1.93 20.92
C LEU A 543 -6.88 -1.18 19.86
N VAL A 544 -8.19 -1.13 20.00
CA VAL A 544 -9.11 -0.42 19.10
C VAL A 544 -10.46 -0.22 19.81
N ASP A 545 -11.07 0.96 19.66
CA ASP A 545 -12.44 1.21 20.12
C ASP A 545 -13.43 0.47 19.19
N VAL A 546 -14.02 -0.64 19.67
CA VAL A 546 -14.93 -1.45 18.86
C VAL A 546 -16.40 -1.11 19.07
N ASP A 547 -16.75 -0.41 20.15
CA ASP A 547 -18.14 -0.11 20.50
C ASP A 547 -18.52 1.39 20.45
N GLY A 548 -17.53 2.23 20.11
CA GLY A 548 -17.69 3.65 19.81
C GLY A 548 -17.78 4.53 21.05
N ASP A 549 -17.28 4.06 22.19
CA ASP A 549 -17.31 4.79 23.46
C ASP A 549 -16.04 5.61 23.76
N ALA A 550 -15.07 5.58 22.82
CA ALA A 550 -13.75 6.22 22.88
C ALA A 550 -12.77 5.61 23.89
N ASP A 551 -13.10 4.49 24.53
CA ASP A 551 -12.16 3.69 25.30
C ASP A 551 -11.59 2.57 24.41
N LEU A 552 -10.25 2.45 24.27
CA LEU A 552 -9.69 1.41 23.39
C LEU A 552 -9.85 0.00 23.98
N ASP A 553 -10.53 -0.89 23.25
CA ASP A 553 -10.72 -2.30 23.59
C ASP A 553 -9.54 -3.17 23.14
N ALA A 554 -9.28 -4.29 23.82
CA ALA A 554 -8.14 -5.13 23.51
C ALA A 554 -8.53 -6.44 22.82
N PHE A 555 -7.90 -6.70 21.68
CA PHE A 555 -7.85 -8.03 21.09
C PHE A 555 -6.69 -8.82 21.71
N VAL A 556 -6.99 -9.99 22.26
CA VAL A 556 -6.03 -10.79 23.02
C VAL A 556 -5.97 -12.24 22.55
N THR A 557 -4.84 -12.88 22.83
CA THR A 557 -4.62 -14.31 22.59
C THR A 557 -4.28 -15.04 23.87
N ARG A 558 -4.75 -16.29 23.94
CA ARG A 558 -4.51 -17.20 25.05
C ARG A 558 -3.54 -18.30 24.67
N GLY A 559 -2.45 -18.42 25.41
CA GLY A 559 -1.45 -19.47 25.21
C GLY A 559 -0.60 -19.30 23.94
N ASN A 560 0.23 -20.31 23.65
CA ASN A 560 1.26 -20.23 22.61
C ASN A 560 0.74 -20.48 21.18
N ASP A 561 -0.54 -20.84 21.05
CA ASP A 561 -1.02 -21.55 19.86
C ASP A 561 -1.67 -20.60 18.85
N PHE A 562 -1.87 -19.32 19.21
CA PHE A 562 -2.59 -18.29 18.43
C PHE A 562 -3.92 -18.78 17.84
N SER A 563 -4.50 -19.83 18.43
CA SER A 563 -5.57 -20.63 17.83
C SER A 563 -6.96 -20.06 18.11
N SER A 564 -7.05 -18.98 18.91
CA SER A 564 -8.30 -18.31 19.24
C SER A 564 -8.03 -16.85 19.57
N LEU A 565 -8.74 -15.95 18.89
CA LEU A 565 -8.78 -14.52 19.16
C LEU A 565 -9.92 -14.22 20.14
N TRP A 566 -9.65 -13.34 21.09
CA TRP A 566 -10.62 -12.92 22.10
C TRP A 566 -10.67 -11.41 22.12
N LEU A 567 -11.84 -10.85 22.42
CA LEU A 567 -12.04 -9.42 22.61
C LEU A 567 -12.31 -9.18 24.09
N THR A 568 -11.64 -8.22 24.68
CA THR A 568 -11.96 -7.69 26.00
C THR A 568 -12.27 -6.21 25.89
N LEU A 569 -13.51 -5.84 26.24
CA LEU A 569 -13.93 -4.44 26.20
C LEU A 569 -13.25 -3.67 27.33
N ASN A 570 -12.84 -2.44 27.04
CA ASN A 570 -12.48 -1.44 28.02
C ASN A 570 -13.78 -0.86 28.59
N LEU A 571 -13.84 -0.69 29.90
CA LEU A 571 -15.00 -0.22 30.64
C LEU A 571 -14.77 1.21 31.18
N GLY A 572 -13.74 1.88 30.66
CA GLY A 572 -13.21 3.15 31.12
C GLY A 572 -12.30 3.05 32.33
N GLY A 573 -11.35 3.99 32.43
CA GLY A 573 -10.47 4.16 33.59
C GLY A 573 -9.52 2.98 33.86
N GLY A 574 -9.13 2.24 32.81
CA GLY A 574 -8.19 1.12 32.90
C GLY A 574 -8.80 -0.21 33.36
N ALA A 575 -10.12 -0.36 33.31
CA ALA A 575 -10.81 -1.59 33.65
C ALA A 575 -11.22 -2.36 32.39
N TYR A 576 -10.78 -3.61 32.26
CA TYR A 576 -11.16 -4.48 31.14
C TYR A 576 -12.17 -5.55 31.57
N ALA A 577 -13.14 -5.83 30.71
CA ALA A 577 -14.15 -6.85 30.90
C ALA A 577 -13.56 -8.27 30.88
N ALA A 578 -14.41 -9.28 31.09
CA ALA A 578 -13.98 -10.66 30.86
C ALA A 578 -13.84 -10.92 29.34
N PRO A 579 -12.73 -11.50 28.85
CA PRO A 579 -12.56 -11.75 27.42
C PRO A 579 -13.65 -12.66 26.86
N VAL A 580 -14.22 -12.27 25.74
CA VAL A 580 -15.23 -13.03 24.99
C VAL A 580 -14.57 -13.62 23.75
N VAL A 581 -14.91 -14.87 23.42
CA VAL A 581 -14.36 -15.52 22.21
C VAL A 581 -14.84 -14.76 20.99
N VAL A 582 -13.91 -14.37 20.12
CA VAL A 582 -14.22 -13.97 18.75
C VAL A 582 -14.23 -15.26 17.94
N SER A 583 -15.27 -16.09 18.10
CA SER A 583 -15.29 -17.43 17.49
C SER A 583 -15.66 -17.36 16.02
N ASN A 584 -14.92 -18.12 15.19
CA ASN A 584 -15.32 -18.50 13.83
C ASN A 584 -16.77 -19.03 13.82
N GLN A 585 -17.66 -18.32 13.13
CA GLN A 585 -18.90 -18.83 12.55
C GLN A 585 -18.89 -18.51 11.06
#